data_AF-A0A0F0IMP3-F1
#
_entry.id   AF-A0A0F0IMP3-F1
#
_cell.length_a   1.000
_cell.length_b   1.000
_cell.length_c   1.000
_cell.angle_alpha   90.00
_cell.angle_beta   90.00
_cell.angle_gamma   90.00
#
_symmetry.space_group_name_H-M   'P 1'
#
loop_
_entity.id
_entity.type
_entity.pdbx_description
1 polymer ?
#
loop_
_entity_poly.entity_id
_entity_poly.type
_entity_poly.pdbx_seq_one_letter_code
_entity_poly.pdbx_strand_id
1 'polypeptide(L)'
;MSSSTTLRKVPEGWTNEPFYVSYFVEGPWAKIAKRCGLENPEAIMCTTPESGEHYGLISDRGRYYFTDDLAWSLRETLKPVTLDGIVEKILDDKEYTIKTKALRAVETAEDRQEREEKIREDIALMEQKRAAPDYLEWKRMDSN
;
A
#
# COMPACT_ATOMS: atom_id res chain seq x y z
N MET A 1 27.23 8.17 -21.15
CA MET A 1 27.90 7.85 -19.88
C MET A 1 27.28 6.57 -19.39
N SER A 2 27.98 5.44 -19.49
CA SER A 2 27.48 4.15 -19.02
C SER A 2 27.75 4.05 -17.52
N SER A 3 26.72 4.31 -16.70
CA SER A 3 26.79 4.04 -15.28
C SER A 3 26.79 2.53 -15.08
N SER A 4 27.97 1.98 -14.78
CA SER A 4 28.17 0.61 -14.32
C SER A 4 27.30 0.36 -13.09
N THR A 5 26.14 -0.25 -13.27
CA THR A 5 25.30 -0.76 -12.19
C THR A 5 25.97 -2.04 -11.71
N THR A 6 26.85 -1.95 -10.72
CA THR A 6 27.19 -3.11 -9.91
C THR A 6 25.86 -3.73 -9.46
N LEU A 7 25.60 -4.99 -9.85
CA LEU A 7 24.44 -5.75 -9.40
C LEU A 7 24.44 -5.71 -7.87
N ARG A 8 23.52 -4.91 -7.30
CA ARG A 8 23.34 -4.80 -5.85
C ARG A 8 22.98 -6.20 -5.36
N LYS A 9 23.74 -6.72 -4.40
CA LYS A 9 23.40 -7.99 -3.75
C LYS A 9 22.04 -7.80 -3.06
N VAL A 10 21.04 -8.55 -3.49
CA VAL A 10 19.75 -8.59 -2.80
C VAL A 10 19.97 -9.26 -1.44
N PRO A 11 19.50 -8.67 -0.33
CA PRO A 11 19.64 -9.27 0.99
C PRO A 11 18.97 -10.64 1.10
N GLU A 12 19.47 -11.49 2.00
CA GLU A 12 18.80 -12.75 2.31
C GLU A 12 17.39 -12.46 2.87
N GLY A 13 16.39 -13.23 2.46
CA GLY A 13 14.99 -12.97 2.81
C GLY A 13 14.35 -11.82 2.02
N TRP A 14 15.04 -11.23 1.04
CA TRP A 14 14.51 -10.21 0.13
C TRP A 14 14.55 -10.68 -1.34
N THR A 15 13.74 -10.05 -2.19
CA THR A 15 13.69 -10.29 -3.63
C THR A 15 13.43 -8.98 -4.38
N ASN A 16 13.98 -8.87 -5.59
CA ASN A 16 13.69 -7.81 -6.56
C ASN A 16 12.97 -8.34 -7.80
N GLU A 17 12.47 -9.58 -7.75
CA GLU A 17 11.74 -10.22 -8.83
C GLU A 17 10.45 -9.42 -9.15
N PRO A 18 10.24 -8.96 -10.39
CA PRO A 18 9.13 -8.09 -10.78
C PRO A 18 7.76 -8.58 -10.33
N PHE A 19 7.54 -9.90 -10.39
CA PHE A 19 6.29 -10.53 -10.01
C PHE A 19 5.89 -10.24 -8.55
N TYR A 20 6.86 -10.19 -7.63
CA TYR A 20 6.59 -9.94 -6.22
C TYR A 20 6.58 -8.44 -5.90
N VAL A 21 7.52 -7.69 -6.48
CA VAL A 21 7.68 -6.27 -6.11
C VAL A 21 6.59 -5.37 -6.68
N SER A 22 5.97 -5.71 -7.83
CA SER A 22 4.95 -4.86 -8.46
C SER A 22 3.73 -4.63 -7.56
N TYR A 23 3.41 -5.60 -6.69
CA TYR A 23 2.33 -5.50 -5.72
C TYR A 23 2.39 -4.23 -4.86
N PHE A 24 3.60 -3.74 -4.53
CA PHE A 24 3.80 -2.60 -3.64
C PHE A 24 3.68 -1.23 -4.33
N VAL A 25 3.44 -1.20 -5.63
CA VAL A 25 3.19 0.03 -6.41
C VAL A 25 1.95 -0.08 -7.30
N GLU A 26 1.24 -1.20 -7.24
CA GLU A 26 0.01 -1.46 -7.98
C GLU A 26 -1.18 -1.68 -7.03
N GLY A 27 -2.40 -1.75 -7.59
CA GLY A 27 -3.60 -2.11 -6.84
C GLY A 27 -3.83 -1.28 -5.57
N PRO A 28 -4.09 -1.91 -4.40
CA PRO A 28 -4.30 -1.20 -3.14
C PRO A 28 -3.12 -0.31 -2.71
N TRP A 29 -1.88 -0.74 -2.97
CA TRP A 29 -0.70 0.04 -2.59
C TRP A 29 -0.53 1.29 -3.43
N ALA A 30 -0.87 1.26 -4.73
CA ALA A 30 -0.90 2.46 -5.57
C ALA A 30 -1.81 3.55 -4.97
N LYS A 31 -2.97 3.14 -4.44
CA LYS A 31 -3.93 4.04 -3.79
C LYS A 31 -3.36 4.65 -2.50
N ILE A 32 -2.68 3.85 -1.68
CA ILE A 32 -2.02 4.32 -0.45
C ILE A 32 -0.87 5.27 -0.78
N ALA A 33 -0.02 4.92 -1.75
CA ALA A 33 1.07 5.77 -2.21
C ALA A 33 0.57 7.14 -2.65
N LYS A 34 -0.50 7.17 -3.45
CA LYS A 34 -1.15 8.41 -3.90
C LYS A 34 -1.70 9.24 -2.72
N ARG A 35 -2.37 8.61 -1.76
CA ARG A 35 -2.85 9.29 -0.53
C ARG A 35 -1.71 9.88 0.30
N CYS A 36 -0.53 9.28 0.25
CA CYS A 36 0.69 9.78 0.89
C CYS A 36 1.45 10.82 0.04
N GLY A 37 0.94 11.17 -1.15
CA GLY A 37 1.54 12.18 -2.03
C GLY A 37 2.69 11.66 -2.90
N LEU A 38 2.84 10.35 -3.03
CA LEU A 38 3.77 9.73 -3.98
C LEU A 38 3.06 9.67 -5.34
N GLU A 39 3.64 10.29 -6.35
CA GLU A 39 3.02 10.41 -7.67
C GLU A 39 3.45 9.31 -8.63
N ASN A 40 4.71 8.88 -8.56
CA ASN A 40 5.27 7.85 -9.42
C ASN A 40 6.16 6.92 -8.60
N PRO A 41 5.58 6.12 -7.69
CA PRO A 41 6.36 5.20 -6.89
C PRO A 41 6.92 4.06 -7.76
N GLU A 42 8.17 3.71 -7.53
CA GLU A 42 8.87 2.59 -8.16
C GLU A 42 9.19 1.53 -7.10
N ALA A 43 8.86 0.27 -7.37
CA ALA A 43 9.19 -0.82 -6.47
C ALA A 43 10.65 -1.22 -6.64
N ILE A 44 11.38 -1.36 -5.52
CA ILE A 44 12.81 -1.71 -5.53
C ILE A 44 13.00 -3.17 -5.16
N MET A 45 12.47 -3.57 -4.01
CA MET A 45 12.56 -4.93 -3.49
C MET A 45 11.51 -5.15 -2.41
N CYS A 46 11.21 -6.40 -2.09
CA CYS A 46 10.36 -6.76 -0.98
C CYS A 46 10.92 -7.99 -0.25
N THR A 47 10.42 -8.24 0.95
CA THR A 47 10.68 -9.50 1.66
C THR A 47 10.09 -10.69 0.89
N THR A 48 10.72 -11.85 1.00
CA THR A 48 10.19 -13.07 0.37
C THR A 48 9.07 -13.68 1.23
N PRO A 49 8.14 -14.44 0.64
CA PRO A 49 7.08 -15.09 1.41
C PRO A 49 7.60 -15.99 2.55
N GLU A 50 8.77 -16.60 2.38
CA GLU A 50 9.38 -17.50 3.36
C GLU A 50 9.89 -16.76 4.60
N SER A 51 10.16 -15.46 4.50
CA SER A 51 10.55 -14.64 5.65
C SER A 51 9.40 -14.47 6.66
N GLY A 52 8.15 -14.67 6.23
CA GLY A 52 6.95 -14.39 7.02
C GLY A 52 6.68 -12.90 7.23
N GLU A 53 7.57 -12.02 6.76
CA GLU A 53 7.42 -10.58 6.76
C GLU A 53 6.90 -10.12 5.41
N HIS A 54 6.07 -9.09 5.40
CA HIS A 54 5.54 -8.48 4.19
C HIS A 54 5.89 -6.99 4.20
N TYR A 55 7.09 -6.68 3.71
CA TYR A 55 7.60 -5.33 3.57
C TYR A 55 8.05 -5.09 2.14
N GLY A 56 7.65 -3.96 1.57
CA GLY A 56 8.16 -3.44 0.31
C GLY A 56 9.04 -2.22 0.56
N LEU A 57 10.15 -2.13 -0.17
CA LEU A 57 10.94 -0.92 -0.30
C LEU A 57 10.63 -0.28 -1.66
N ILE A 58 10.12 0.95 -1.63
CA ILE A 58 9.75 1.72 -2.82
C ILE A 58 10.52 3.05 -2.86
N SER A 59 10.68 3.62 -4.04
CA SER A 59 11.20 4.98 -4.23
C SER A 59 10.23 5.90 -4.94
N ASP A 60 10.26 7.17 -4.57
CA ASP A 60 9.59 8.26 -5.31
C ASP A 60 10.46 9.52 -5.17
N ARG A 61 10.76 10.16 -6.30
CA ARG A 61 11.53 11.43 -6.37
C ARG A 61 12.85 11.39 -5.59
N GLY A 62 13.57 10.27 -5.68
CA GLY A 62 14.87 10.07 -5.04
C GLY A 62 14.84 9.82 -3.53
N ARG A 63 13.65 9.64 -2.95
CA ARG A 63 13.46 9.22 -1.55
C ARG A 63 12.99 7.78 -1.49
N TYR A 64 13.17 7.15 -0.33
CA TYR A 64 12.87 5.73 -0.10
C TYR A 64 11.84 5.57 1.01
N TYR A 65 10.97 4.58 0.86
CA TYR A 65 9.87 4.34 1.77
C TYR A 65 9.68 2.84 1.98
N PHE A 66 9.45 2.44 3.22
CA PHE A 66 9.00 1.10 3.56
C PHE A 66 7.47 1.05 3.60
N THR A 67 6.89 -0.02 3.08
CA THR A 67 5.49 -0.35 3.33
C THR A 67 5.34 -0.96 4.73
N ASP A 68 4.19 -0.73 5.34
CA ASP A 68 3.80 -1.32 6.62
C ASP A 68 2.45 -1.99 6.39
N ASP A 69 2.48 -3.28 6.09
CA ASP A 69 1.29 -4.08 5.72
C ASP A 69 0.29 -4.20 6.88
N LEU A 70 0.76 -4.16 8.13
CA LEU A 70 -0.11 -4.20 9.30
C LEU A 70 -0.90 -2.90 9.46
N ALA A 71 -0.25 -1.76 9.23
CA ALA A 71 -0.86 -0.44 9.36
C ALA A 71 -1.45 0.09 8.04
N TRP A 72 -1.28 -0.61 6.92
CA TRP A 72 -1.57 -0.14 5.56
C TRP A 72 -1.06 1.28 5.31
N SER A 73 0.22 1.50 5.65
CA SER A 73 0.84 2.82 5.63
C SER A 73 2.24 2.81 5.00
N LEU A 74 2.75 4.00 4.68
CA LEU A 74 4.11 4.18 4.17
C LEU A 74 4.97 4.91 5.20
N ARG A 75 6.22 4.49 5.31
CA ARG A 75 7.21 5.08 6.21
C ARG A 75 8.40 5.60 5.40
N GLU A 76 8.57 6.91 5.36
CA GLU A 76 9.71 7.55 4.70
C GLU A 76 11.00 7.28 5.48
N THR A 77 12.04 6.87 4.77
CA THR A 77 13.37 6.68 5.34
C THR A 77 14.08 8.03 5.49
N LEU A 78 14.38 8.40 6.73
CA LEU A 78 15.10 9.63 7.08
C LEU A 78 16.62 9.40 7.15
N LYS A 79 17.06 8.23 7.63
CA LYS A 79 18.47 7.83 7.65
C LYS A 79 18.60 6.30 7.62
N PRO A 80 19.47 5.74 6.75
CA PRO A 80 20.23 6.41 5.68
C PRO A 80 19.32 6.87 4.53
N VAL A 81 19.71 7.94 3.82
CA VAL A 81 18.90 8.51 2.72
C VAL A 81 19.23 7.94 1.33
N THR A 82 20.23 7.06 1.25
CA THR A 82 20.67 6.41 0.01
C THR A 82 20.26 4.96 0.01
N LEU A 83 19.92 4.41 -1.16
CA LEU A 83 19.57 3.00 -1.27
C LEU A 83 20.72 2.09 -0.83
N ASP A 84 21.98 2.45 -1.14
CA ASP A 84 23.14 1.65 -0.71
C ASP A 84 23.24 1.59 0.81
N GLY A 85 23.06 2.72 1.50
CA GLY A 85 23.08 2.71 2.96
C GLY A 85 21.91 1.91 3.54
N ILE A 86 20.73 1.96 2.92
CA ILE A 86 19.56 1.19 3.36
C ILE A 86 19.84 -0.31 3.21
N VAL A 87 20.26 -0.73 2.02
CA VAL A 87 20.58 -2.13 1.72
C VAL A 87 21.71 -2.65 2.59
N GLU A 88 22.75 -1.86 2.84
CA GLU A 88 23.83 -2.21 3.77
C GLU A 88 23.30 -2.49 5.18
N LYS A 89 22.36 -1.67 5.69
CA LYS A 89 21.73 -1.94 7.00
C LYS A 89 20.94 -3.23 7.03
N ILE A 90 20.23 -3.56 5.94
CA ILE A 90 19.46 -4.80 5.84
C ILE A 90 20.41 -6.01 5.78
N LEU A 91 21.47 -5.94 4.96
CA LEU A 91 22.49 -6.99 4.86
C LEU A 91 23.23 -7.26 6.19
N ASP A 92 23.40 -6.21 6.99
CA ASP A 92 24.07 -6.26 8.30
C ASP A 92 23.16 -6.75 9.44
N ASP A 93 21.89 -7.11 9.17
CA ASP A 93 20.86 -7.40 10.18
C ASP A 93 20.66 -6.23 11.17
N LYS A 94 20.76 -5.00 10.65
CA LYS A 94 20.62 -3.73 11.40
C LYS A 94 19.48 -2.88 10.86
N GLU A 95 18.46 -3.50 10.26
CA GLU A 95 17.29 -2.80 9.73
C GLU A 95 16.60 -1.95 10.80
N TYR A 96 16.54 -2.43 12.04
CA TYR A 96 16.01 -1.69 13.21
C TYR A 96 16.71 -0.34 13.48
N THR A 97 17.90 -0.11 12.91
CA THR A 97 18.64 1.16 13.04
C THR A 97 18.23 2.21 12.00
N ILE A 98 17.44 1.82 11.01
CA ILE A 98 16.92 2.71 9.97
C ILE A 98 15.88 3.63 10.60
N LYS A 99 16.14 4.94 10.52
CA LYS A 99 15.22 5.95 11.03
C LYS A 99 14.17 6.22 9.99
N THR A 100 12.91 5.97 10.34
CA THR A 100 11.77 6.21 9.47
C THR A 100 10.75 7.15 10.11
N LYS A 101 9.86 7.68 9.29
CA LYS A 101 8.70 8.47 9.73
C LYS A 101 7.47 8.04 8.95
N ALA A 102 6.37 7.72 9.65
CA ALA A 102 5.10 7.43 9.00
C ALA A 102 4.57 8.65 8.23
N LEU A 103 4.15 8.42 6.99
CA LEU A 103 3.49 9.42 6.17
C LEU A 103 2.01 9.51 6.54
N ARG A 104 1.50 10.74 6.51
CA ARG A 104 0.07 10.98 6.67
C ARG A 104 -0.62 10.71 5.35
N ALA A 105 -1.52 9.73 5.32
CA ALA A 105 -2.44 9.54 4.22
C ALA A 105 -3.52 10.64 4.25
N VAL A 106 -3.78 11.25 3.10
CA VAL A 106 -4.84 12.24 2.88
C VAL A 106 -5.80 11.70 1.83
N GLU A 107 -7.10 11.81 2.11
CA GLU A 107 -8.15 11.40 1.17
C GLU A 107 -8.01 12.17 -0.14
N THR A 108 -8.00 11.44 -1.24
CA THR A 108 -7.94 12.00 -2.60
C THR A 108 -9.34 12.32 -3.14
N ALA A 109 -9.43 13.06 -4.24
CA ALA A 109 -10.71 13.30 -4.91
C ALA A 109 -11.39 12.00 -5.39
N GLU A 110 -10.59 11.05 -5.89
CA GLU A 110 -11.06 9.73 -6.31
C GLU A 110 -11.62 8.92 -5.14
N ASP A 111 -10.95 8.96 -3.98
CA ASP A 111 -11.45 8.31 -2.75
C ASP A 111 -12.83 8.84 -2.34
N ARG A 112 -13.02 10.16 -2.45
CA ARG A 112 -14.29 10.80 -2.14
C ARG A 112 -15.38 10.36 -3.13
N GLN A 113 -15.07 10.37 -4.42
CA GLN A 113 -15.99 9.94 -5.45
C GLN A 113 -16.42 8.48 -5.27
N GLU A 114 -15.49 7.56 -5.05
CA GLU A 114 -15.78 6.14 -4.79
C GLU A 114 -16.66 5.96 -3.55
N ARG A 115 -16.41 6.73 -2.49
CA ARG A 115 -17.24 6.71 -1.28
C ARG A 115 -18.67 7.19 -1.58
N GLU A 116 -18.82 8.27 -2.33
CA GLU A 116 -20.13 8.82 -2.71
C GLU A 116 -20.92 7.86 -3.62
N GLU A 117 -20.25 7.21 -4.57
CA GLU A 117 -20.82 6.18 -5.44
C GLU A 117 -21.28 4.97 -4.62
N LYS A 118 -20.44 4.47 -3.71
CA LYS A 118 -20.80 3.36 -2.82
C LYS A 118 -22.00 3.70 -1.93
N ILE A 119 -22.06 4.92 -1.38
CA ILE A 119 -23.22 5.36 -0.59
C ILE A 119 -24.49 5.37 -1.45
N ARG A 120 -24.40 5.83 -2.71
CA ARG A 120 -25.52 5.83 -3.64
C ARG A 120 -26.01 4.42 -3.97
N GLU A 121 -25.08 3.50 -4.22
CA GLU A 121 -25.38 2.09 -4.47
C GLU A 121 -26.03 1.43 -3.25
N ASP A 122 -25.51 1.67 -2.05
CA ASP A 122 -26.07 1.15 -0.80
C ASP A 122 -27.51 1.67 -0.57
N ILE A 123 -27.76 2.96 -0.86
CA ILE A 123 -29.11 3.55 -0.80
C ILE A 123 -30.04 2.88 -1.83
N ALA A 124 -29.61 2.75 -3.07
CA ALA A 124 -30.41 2.12 -4.13
C ALA A 124 -30.74 0.65 -3.81
N LEU A 125 -29.76 -0.09 -3.26
CA LEU A 125 -29.95 -1.46 -2.81
C LEU A 125 -30.96 -1.54 -1.65
N MET A 126 -30.90 -0.61 -0.70
CA MET A 126 -31.87 -0.54 0.39
C MET A 126 -33.28 -0.22 -0.11
N GLU A 127 -33.43 0.69 -1.09
CA GLU A 127 -34.72 1.00 -1.71
C GLU A 127 -35.29 -0.21 -2.46
N GLN A 128 -34.46 -0.91 -3.23
CA GLN A 128 -34.86 -2.15 -3.91
C GLN A 128 -35.33 -3.21 -2.91
N LYS A 129 -34.57 -3.44 -1.84
CA LYS A 129 -34.96 -4.39 -0.78
C LYS A 129 -36.25 -3.98 -0.07
N ARG A 130 -36.50 -2.68 0.12
CA ARG A 130 -37.75 -2.16 0.69
C ARG A 130 -38.95 -2.32 -0.25
N ALA A 131 -38.72 -2.31 -1.55
CA ALA A 131 -39.75 -2.54 -2.57
C ALA A 131 -40.03 -4.03 -2.82
N ALA A 132 -39.23 -4.94 -2.26
CA ALA A 132 -39.42 -6.38 -2.42
C ALA A 132 -40.75 -6.84 -1.80
N PRO A 133 -41.55 -7.68 -2.49
CA PRO A 133 -42.86 -8.15 -2.03
C PRO A 133 -42.81 -8.78 -0.63
N ASP A 134 -41.77 -9.56 -0.39
CA ASP A 134 -41.45 -10.31 0.82
C ASP A 134 -41.16 -9.38 2.01
N TYR A 135 -40.50 -8.23 1.79
CA TYR A 135 -40.32 -7.20 2.81
C TYR A 135 -41.63 -6.46 3.13
N LEU A 136 -42.45 -6.17 2.11
CA LEU A 136 -43.74 -5.50 2.26
C LEU A 136 -44.80 -6.39 2.94
N GLU A 137 -44.71 -7.70 2.76
CA GLU A 137 -45.58 -8.69 3.40
C GLU A 137 -45.19 -8.90 4.86
N TRP A 138 -43.90 -9.03 5.17
CA TRP A 138 -43.38 -9.04 6.55
C TRP A 138 -43.80 -7.80 7.34
N LYS A 139 -43.61 -6.60 6.77
CA LYS A 139 -43.99 -5.35 7.43
C LYS A 139 -45.50 -5.26 7.73
N ARG A 140 -46.34 -5.88 6.88
CA ARG A 140 -47.79 -5.98 7.09
C ARG A 140 -48.15 -6.94 8.22
N MET A 141 -47.41 -8.05 8.36
CA MET A 141 -47.61 -9.02 9.43
C MET A 141 -47.19 -8.47 10.81
N ASP A 142 -46.11 -7.68 10.88
CA ASP A 142 -45.62 -7.06 12.12
C ASP A 142 -46.46 -5.85 12.60
N SER A 143 -47.36 -5.33 11.75
CA SER A 143 -48.20 -4.16 12.07
C SER A 143 -49.61 -4.51 12.57
N ASN A 144 -49.91 -5.80 12.79
CA ASN A 144 -51.16 -6.34 13.33
C ASN A 144 -50.91 -7.01 14.70
#